data_AF-A0A9J7KLL3-F1
#
_entry.id   AF-A0A9J7KLL3-F1
#
_cell.length_a   1.000
_cell.length_b   1.000
_cell.length_c   1.000
_cell.angle_alpha   90.00
_cell.angle_beta   90.00
_cell.angle_gamma   90.00
#
_symmetry.space_group_name_H-M   'P 1'
#
loop_
_entity.id
_entity.type
_entity.pdbx_description
1 polymer ?
#
loop_
_entity_poly.entity_id
_entity_poly.type
_entity_poly.pdbx_seq_one_letter_code
_entity_poly.pdbx_strand_id
1 'polypeptide(L)'
;MGHPWGGRDAVMAHLRQCAVNQVNDPGLHIMGLHNKKLDNQESTQEDTCSDPKSQTNRDSSRQPGSIISRQTVGNNHTAQLTTEMLMEIFLYLDYEDLLTCQHVCKRWQAVLCEGFFWKCLTFFSFSFREEDEGSTSGSLTEWRTAWNDEPNFFFGIQAAVPKGAVFTKLPQRWRNGILCPSSEDIKDEIQDYQHFYRAVHALSNIHSSIQRLNLFYSGSTEFGWKNRGRSAIDTCLFPWHHDGLPTAEELLETFHINPLLRDSVKYEKKKGDFGGYNQLSHIFSSRSYSGEVMMFYDSVQRLLCPRNEYIQVCVNVRDPTHMQCPSPVFILAFLSPGWVGGVMTGLW
;
A
#
# COMPACT_ATOMS: atom_id res chain seq x y z
N MET A 1 -0.39 18.77 15.51
CA MET A 1 -1.77 18.47 15.95
C MET A 1 -2.16 17.14 15.30
N GLY A 2 -2.70 16.18 16.05
CA GLY A 2 -2.97 14.84 15.52
C GLY A 2 -4.15 14.82 14.55
N HIS A 3 -4.03 14.07 13.46
CA HIS A 3 -5.12 13.80 12.52
C HIS A 3 -6.37 13.28 13.27
N PRO A 4 -7.60 13.71 12.92
CA PRO A 4 -8.82 13.46 13.71
C PRO A 4 -9.16 11.96 13.88
N TRP A 5 -8.55 11.11 13.07
CA TRP A 5 -8.63 9.65 13.17
C TRP A 5 -7.48 9.15 14.05
N GLY A 6 -7.66 9.28 15.37
CA GLY A 6 -6.66 9.00 16.43
C GLY A 6 -6.25 7.52 16.60
N GLY A 7 -6.27 6.71 15.54
CA GLY A 7 -5.99 5.28 15.55
C GLY A 7 -7.21 4.42 15.86
N ARG A 8 -6.98 3.12 16.10
CA ARG A 8 -8.01 2.09 16.34
C ARG A 8 -9.09 2.51 17.33
N ASP A 9 -8.74 3.05 18.49
CA ASP A 9 -9.71 3.42 19.53
C ASP A 9 -10.64 4.55 19.05
N ALA A 10 -10.10 5.52 18.30
CA ALA A 10 -10.89 6.61 17.74
C ALA A 10 -11.86 6.12 16.65
N VAL A 11 -11.42 5.18 15.80
CA VAL A 11 -12.29 4.54 14.79
C VAL A 11 -13.46 3.81 15.47
N MET A 12 -13.16 3.00 16.49
CA MET A 12 -14.18 2.24 17.22
C MET A 12 -15.15 3.15 17.99
N ALA A 13 -14.64 4.20 18.63
CA ALA A 13 -15.49 5.18 19.31
C ALA A 13 -16.47 5.87 18.34
N HIS A 14 -15.99 6.23 17.15
CA HIS A 14 -16.80 6.86 16.11
C HIS A 14 -17.91 5.93 15.60
N LEU A 15 -17.58 4.69 15.23
CA LEU A 15 -18.57 3.72 14.75
C LEU A 15 -19.65 3.43 15.79
N ARG A 16 -19.27 3.31 17.07
CA ARG A 16 -20.22 3.10 18.17
C ARG A 16 -21.16 4.30 18.36
N GLN A 17 -20.65 5.52 18.22
CA GLN A 17 -21.48 6.72 18.28
C GLN A 17 -22.50 6.75 17.13
N CYS A 18 -22.10 6.40 15.91
CA CYS A 18 -22.99 6.30 14.75
C CYS A 18 -24.09 5.24 14.95
N ALA A 19 -23.75 4.07 15.50
CA ALA A 19 -24.70 3.01 15.78
C ALA A 19 -25.74 3.41 16.84
N VAL A 20 -25.32 4.08 17.93
CA VAL A 20 -26.22 4.55 19.00
C VAL A 20 -27.22 5.60 18.50
N ASN A 21 -26.78 6.50 17.62
CA ASN A 21 -27.64 7.56 17.08
C ASN A 21 -28.76 7.01 16.17
N GLN A 22 -28.55 5.88 15.48
CA GLN A 22 -29.60 5.25 14.66
C GLN A 22 -30.63 4.47 15.50
N VAL A 23 -30.24 3.95 16.67
CA VAL A 23 -31.16 3.24 17.57
C VAL A 23 -32.10 4.21 18.29
N ASN A 24 -31.67 5.45 18.51
CA ASN A 24 -32.43 6.46 19.24
C ASN A 24 -33.32 7.34 18.35
N ASP A 25 -33.29 7.17 17.02
CA ASP A 25 -34.14 7.94 16.10
C ASP A 25 -34.67 7.05 14.95
N PRO A 26 -35.88 6.47 15.07
CA PRO A 26 -36.47 5.64 14.02
C PRO A 26 -36.93 6.45 12.78
N GLY A 27 -36.64 7.76 12.71
CA GLY A 27 -37.19 8.69 11.74
C GLY A 27 -36.18 9.53 10.96
N LEU A 28 -34.94 9.06 10.73
CA LEU A 28 -33.98 9.79 9.88
C LEU A 28 -33.70 9.05 8.56
N HIS A 29 -34.29 9.60 7.51
CA HIS A 29 -33.95 9.39 6.12
C HIS A 29 -32.43 9.36 5.92
N ILE A 30 -31.97 8.34 5.19
CA ILE A 30 -30.81 8.32 4.30
C ILE A 30 -30.09 9.69 4.28
N MET A 31 -28.96 9.79 4.99
CA MET A 31 -28.07 10.93 4.82
C MET A 31 -27.68 11.00 3.35
N GLY A 32 -28.10 12.07 2.68
CA GLY A 32 -27.91 12.27 1.27
C GLY A 32 -26.44 12.36 0.89
N LEU A 33 -25.95 11.34 0.19
CA LEU A 33 -24.85 11.48 -0.75
C LEU A 33 -25.44 12.05 -2.05
N HIS A 34 -25.26 13.36 -2.24
CA HIS A 34 -25.56 14.04 -3.50
C HIS A 34 -24.70 13.47 -4.63
N ASN A 35 -25.29 12.64 -5.49
CA ASN A 35 -24.86 12.53 -6.87
C ASN A 35 -25.70 13.51 -7.69
N LYS A 36 -25.04 14.50 -8.30
CA LYS A 36 -25.65 15.44 -9.23
C LYS A 36 -26.26 14.65 -10.39
N LYS A 37 -27.60 14.67 -10.47
CA LYS A 37 -28.38 14.27 -11.63
C LYS A 37 -28.22 15.37 -12.70
N LEU A 38 -27.62 15.04 -13.83
CA LEU A 38 -27.78 15.77 -15.08
C LEU A 38 -28.97 15.16 -15.79
N ASP A 39 -30.08 15.90 -15.85
CA ASP A 39 -31.18 15.64 -16.78
C ASP A 39 -31.51 16.97 -17.49
N ASN A 40 -31.48 16.92 -18.83
CA ASN A 40 -32.31 17.67 -19.78
C ASN A 40 -31.77 17.36 -21.19
N GLN A 41 -32.55 17.10 -22.24
CA GLN A 41 -33.97 16.82 -22.41
C GLN A 41 -34.13 16.32 -23.87
N GLU A 42 -35.29 15.74 -24.15
CA GLU A 42 -35.74 15.04 -25.36
C GLU A 42 -35.58 15.76 -26.71
N SER A 43 -35.54 14.97 -27.79
CA SER A 43 -36.48 15.17 -28.90
C SER A 43 -36.82 13.85 -29.61
N THR A 44 -38.11 13.73 -29.87
CA THR A 44 -38.92 12.68 -30.50
C THR A 44 -38.65 12.52 -32.00
N GLN A 45 -38.76 11.31 -32.55
CA GLN A 45 -39.73 11.00 -33.62
C GLN A 45 -39.86 9.51 -33.94
N GLU A 46 -41.08 9.19 -34.35
CA GLU A 46 -41.70 7.90 -34.69
C GLU A 46 -41.01 7.18 -35.87
N ASP A 47 -41.04 5.84 -35.91
CA ASP A 47 -41.90 5.17 -36.88
C ASP A 47 -42.04 3.64 -36.70
N THR A 48 -43.21 3.19 -37.13
CA THR A 48 -43.86 1.87 -37.10
C THR A 48 -43.12 0.73 -37.81
N CYS A 49 -43.35 -0.55 -37.41
CA CYS A 49 -44.00 -1.58 -38.26
C CYS A 49 -44.05 -2.99 -37.61
N SER A 50 -45.26 -3.45 -37.33
CA SER A 50 -45.84 -4.79 -37.63
C SER A 50 -45.28 -6.10 -37.04
N ASP A 51 -46.10 -6.68 -36.15
CA ASP A 51 -46.32 -8.12 -35.96
C ASP A 51 -47.23 -8.69 -37.09
N PRO A 52 -47.28 -10.02 -37.36
CA PRO A 52 -48.44 -10.75 -36.82
C PRO A 52 -48.26 -12.27 -36.52
N LYS A 53 -48.97 -12.66 -35.43
CA LYS A 53 -49.86 -13.84 -35.27
C LYS A 53 -49.24 -15.25 -35.26
N SER A 54 -49.55 -16.03 -34.20
CA SER A 54 -50.80 -16.83 -34.14
C SER A 54 -50.89 -17.74 -32.89
N GLN A 55 -52.04 -17.67 -32.18
CA GLN A 55 -52.92 -18.78 -31.73
C GLN A 55 -52.38 -19.91 -30.82
N THR A 56 -53.07 -20.52 -29.85
CA THR A 56 -54.28 -20.33 -29.00
C THR A 56 -54.42 -21.64 -28.17
N ASN A 57 -55.17 -21.58 -27.05
CA ASN A 57 -55.84 -22.66 -26.28
C ASN A 57 -55.04 -23.35 -25.14
N ARG A 58 -55.43 -23.19 -23.86
CA ARG A 58 -56.56 -23.81 -23.09
C ARG A 58 -56.40 -25.34 -22.99
N ASP A 59 -56.55 -26.04 -21.86
CA ASP A 59 -56.92 -25.78 -20.46
C ASP A 59 -56.72 -27.11 -19.68
N SER A 60 -56.83 -27.08 -18.34
CA SER A 60 -57.20 -28.21 -17.44
C SER A 60 -56.15 -29.16 -16.82
N SER A 61 -55.88 -28.88 -15.54
CA SER A 61 -55.95 -29.79 -14.36
C SER A 61 -55.12 -31.09 -14.32
N ARG A 62 -54.15 -31.14 -13.39
CA ARG A 62 -53.89 -32.26 -12.44
C ARG A 62 -52.78 -31.88 -11.44
N GLN A 63 -53.14 -31.67 -10.18
CA GLN A 63 -52.29 -32.01 -9.03
C GLN A 63 -52.57 -33.50 -8.69
N PRO A 64 -51.62 -34.30 -8.13
CA PRO A 64 -50.97 -34.00 -6.85
C PRO A 64 -49.49 -34.41 -6.74
N GLY A 65 -48.78 -33.82 -5.79
CA GLY A 65 -47.45 -34.27 -5.41
C GLY A 65 -46.71 -33.22 -4.60
N SER A 66 -46.91 -33.25 -3.28
CA SER A 66 -46.18 -32.43 -2.31
C SER A 66 -44.68 -32.72 -2.40
N ILE A 67 -43.94 -31.90 -3.15
CA ILE A 67 -42.51 -31.74 -2.89
C ILE A 67 -42.43 -30.75 -1.74
N ILE A 68 -42.19 -31.29 -0.55
CA ILE A 68 -41.69 -30.52 0.58
C ILE A 68 -40.36 -29.94 0.10
N SER A 69 -40.41 -28.70 -0.42
CA SER A 69 -39.24 -27.87 -0.57
C SER A 69 -38.73 -27.65 0.84
N ARG A 70 -37.71 -28.40 1.23
CA ARG A 70 -36.83 -28.02 2.34
C ARG A 70 -36.25 -26.67 1.95
N GLN A 71 -36.97 -25.60 2.31
CA GLN A 71 -36.34 -24.32 2.58
C GLN A 71 -35.35 -24.61 3.72
N THR A 72 -34.11 -24.87 3.35
CA THR A 72 -33.00 -24.50 4.20
C THR A 72 -33.16 -23.01 4.44
N VAL A 73 -33.77 -22.67 5.57
CA VAL A 73 -33.70 -21.34 6.18
C VAL A 73 -32.23 -21.15 6.49
N GLY A 74 -31.48 -20.70 5.47
CA GLY A 74 -30.18 -20.11 5.68
C GLY A 74 -30.43 -18.93 6.59
N ASN A 75 -30.06 -19.08 7.86
CA ASN A 75 -30.16 -18.03 8.85
C ASN A 75 -29.34 -16.83 8.38
N ASN A 76 -29.96 -15.91 7.66
CA ASN A 76 -29.38 -14.63 7.24
C ASN A 76 -29.32 -13.67 8.43
N HIS A 77 -28.66 -14.08 9.52
CA HIS A 77 -28.48 -13.27 10.73
C HIS A 77 -27.77 -11.95 10.43
N THR A 78 -26.94 -11.92 9.39
CA THR A 78 -26.22 -10.71 8.94
C THR A 78 -27.10 -9.71 8.23
N ALA A 79 -28.29 -10.10 7.77
CA ALA A 79 -29.27 -9.18 7.20
C ALA A 79 -29.89 -8.26 8.27
N GLN A 80 -29.85 -8.66 9.54
CA GLN A 80 -30.42 -7.90 10.68
C GLN A 80 -29.44 -6.91 11.31
N LEU A 81 -28.14 -7.03 11.02
CA LEU A 81 -27.12 -6.11 11.53
C LEU A 81 -27.27 -4.74 10.86
N THR A 82 -26.92 -3.65 11.55
CA THR A 82 -26.80 -2.33 10.90
C THR A 82 -25.55 -2.28 10.01
N THR A 83 -25.43 -1.25 9.18
CA THR A 83 -24.23 -1.05 8.34
C THR A 83 -22.98 -0.85 9.20
N GLU A 84 -23.10 -0.09 10.29
CA GLU A 84 -22.00 0.20 11.21
C GLU A 84 -21.53 -1.07 11.94
N MET A 85 -22.47 -1.93 12.34
CA MET A 85 -22.13 -3.24 12.93
C MET A 85 -21.43 -4.14 11.92
N LEU A 86 -21.86 -4.14 10.65
CA LEU A 86 -21.17 -4.88 9.59
C LEU A 86 -19.76 -4.31 9.35
N MET A 87 -19.60 -3.00 9.30
CA MET A 87 -18.29 -2.36 9.19
C MET A 87 -17.40 -2.75 10.37
N GLU A 88 -17.90 -2.67 11.61
CA GLU A 88 -17.15 -3.05 12.81
C GLU A 88 -16.67 -4.51 12.71
N ILE A 89 -17.51 -5.43 12.24
CA ILE A 89 -17.11 -6.83 12.00
C ILE A 89 -16.02 -6.91 10.93
N PHE A 90 -16.20 -6.24 9.80
CA PHE A 90 -15.25 -6.27 8.68
C PHE A 90 -13.90 -5.66 9.05
N LEU A 91 -13.83 -4.70 9.98
CA LEU A 91 -12.54 -4.15 10.45
C LEU A 91 -11.61 -5.20 11.08
N TYR A 92 -12.14 -6.34 11.53
CA TYR A 92 -11.35 -7.44 12.11
C TYR A 92 -10.93 -8.51 11.09
N LEU A 93 -11.34 -8.37 9.83
CA LEU A 93 -10.97 -9.31 8.77
C LEU A 93 -9.66 -8.91 8.11
N ASP A 94 -8.89 -9.92 7.72
CA ASP A 94 -7.69 -9.72 6.90
C ASP A 94 -8.08 -9.24 5.50
N TYR A 95 -7.13 -8.61 4.80
CA TYR A 95 -7.39 -8.04 3.47
C TYR A 95 -7.95 -9.07 2.47
N GLU A 96 -7.44 -10.30 2.47
CA GLU A 96 -7.91 -11.36 1.55
C GLU A 96 -9.35 -11.79 1.84
N ASP A 97 -9.73 -11.84 3.12
CA ASP A 97 -11.10 -12.14 3.54
C ASP A 97 -12.06 -11.02 3.15
N LEU A 98 -11.60 -9.76 3.23
CA LEU A 98 -12.39 -8.60 2.77
C LEU A 98 -12.66 -8.66 1.26
N LEU A 99 -11.66 -9.05 0.46
CA LEU A 99 -11.87 -9.26 -0.98
C LEU A 99 -12.90 -10.37 -1.25
N THR A 100 -12.86 -11.44 -0.46
CA THR A 100 -13.87 -12.51 -0.55
C THR A 100 -15.26 -12.00 -0.15
N CYS A 101 -15.35 -11.20 0.92
CA CYS A 101 -16.59 -10.62 1.42
C CYS A 101 -17.29 -9.70 0.39
N GLN A 102 -16.53 -9.01 -0.47
CA GLN A 102 -17.09 -8.18 -1.55
C GLN A 102 -17.94 -8.99 -2.54
N HIS A 103 -17.72 -10.31 -2.64
CA HIS A 103 -18.43 -11.18 -3.58
C HIS A 103 -19.58 -11.97 -2.94
N VAL A 104 -19.81 -11.84 -1.63
CA VAL A 104 -20.83 -12.61 -0.91
C VAL A 104 -22.25 -12.14 -1.26
N CYS A 105 -22.51 -10.84 -1.17
CA CYS A 105 -23.80 -10.28 -1.56
C CYS A 105 -23.70 -8.77 -1.86
N LYS A 106 -24.71 -8.22 -2.55
CA LYS A 106 -24.77 -6.79 -2.92
C LYS A 106 -24.61 -5.85 -1.72
N ARG A 107 -25.15 -6.23 -0.56
CA ARG A 107 -25.07 -5.42 0.66
C ARG A 107 -23.65 -5.32 1.18
N TRP A 108 -22.93 -6.45 1.25
CA TRP A 108 -21.54 -6.46 1.71
C TRP A 108 -20.64 -5.73 0.73
N GLN A 109 -20.86 -5.95 -0.57
CA GLN A 109 -20.19 -5.20 -1.62
C GLN A 109 -20.37 -3.70 -1.45
N ALA A 110 -21.61 -3.23 -1.22
CA ALA A 110 -21.88 -1.80 -1.04
C ALA A 110 -21.07 -1.21 0.13
N VAL A 111 -21.07 -1.87 1.30
CA VAL A 111 -20.29 -1.44 2.47
C VAL A 111 -18.79 -1.42 2.19
N LEU A 112 -18.27 -2.47 1.55
CA LEU A 112 -16.84 -2.64 1.26
C LEU A 112 -16.36 -1.82 0.05
N CYS A 113 -17.26 -1.17 -0.68
CA CYS A 113 -16.92 -0.20 -1.72
C CYS A 113 -16.95 1.25 -1.21
N GLU A 114 -17.38 1.49 0.03
CA GLU A 114 -17.38 2.85 0.58
C GLU A 114 -15.96 3.31 0.94
N GLY A 115 -15.53 4.46 0.41
CA GLY A 115 -14.24 5.05 0.75
C GLY A 115 -14.08 5.31 2.26
N PHE A 116 -15.19 5.58 2.96
CA PHE A 116 -15.20 5.73 4.41
C PHE A 116 -14.82 4.44 5.15
N PHE A 117 -15.28 3.27 4.68
CA PHE A 117 -14.87 1.98 5.24
C PHE A 117 -13.35 1.80 5.13
N TRP A 118 -12.78 2.04 3.94
CA TRP A 118 -11.33 1.91 3.73
C TRP A 118 -10.53 2.92 4.56
N LYS A 119 -11.06 4.12 4.78
CA LYS A 119 -10.47 5.10 5.71
C LYS A 119 -10.42 4.55 7.13
N CYS A 120 -11.56 4.04 7.63
CA CYS A 120 -11.63 3.40 8.94
C CYS A 120 -10.65 2.23 9.05
N LEU A 121 -10.64 1.32 8.07
CA LEU A 121 -9.75 0.17 8.03
C LEU A 121 -8.27 0.60 8.03
N THR A 122 -7.90 1.61 7.27
CA THR A 122 -6.54 2.15 7.22
C THR A 122 -6.03 2.59 8.59
N PHE A 123 -6.82 3.39 9.31
CA PHE A 123 -6.44 3.88 10.65
C PHE A 123 -6.68 2.86 11.77
N PHE A 124 -7.47 1.81 11.51
CA PHE A 124 -7.64 0.68 12.40
C PHE A 124 -6.43 -0.28 12.33
N SER A 125 -5.96 -0.58 11.12
CA SER A 125 -4.90 -1.55 10.86
C SER A 125 -3.49 -0.98 11.02
N PHE A 126 -3.28 0.31 10.73
CA PHE A 126 -1.95 0.90 10.67
C PHE A 126 -1.77 2.12 11.58
N SER A 127 -0.55 2.25 12.12
CA SER A 127 -0.12 3.43 12.85
C SER A 127 0.77 4.30 11.96
N PHE A 128 0.26 5.47 11.61
CA PHE A 128 0.98 6.52 10.86
C PHE A 128 1.69 7.51 11.79
N ARG A 129 1.90 7.13 13.05
CA ARG A 129 2.75 7.90 13.95
C ARG A 129 4.19 7.70 13.53
N GLU A 130 4.97 8.77 13.60
CA GLU A 130 6.42 8.69 13.43
C GLU A 130 7.00 7.71 14.46
N GLU A 131 8.02 6.99 14.03
CA GLU A 131 8.86 6.21 14.91
C GLU A 131 9.62 7.16 15.84
N ASP A 132 9.65 6.84 17.13
CA ASP A 132 10.20 7.73 18.15
C ASP A 132 11.68 8.06 17.84
N GLU A 133 12.07 9.32 18.05
CA GLU A 133 13.46 9.77 17.87
C GLU A 133 14.40 8.94 18.77
N GLY A 134 15.20 8.06 18.16
CA GLY A 134 16.08 7.14 18.88
C GLY A 134 15.90 5.66 18.51
N SER A 135 14.87 5.29 17.74
CA SER A 135 14.81 3.95 17.16
C SER A 135 16.00 3.73 16.21
N THR A 136 16.80 2.71 16.52
CA THR A 136 18.09 2.37 15.88
C THR A 136 17.93 1.36 14.74
N SER A 137 16.75 1.24 14.12
CA SER A 137 16.48 0.23 13.09
C SER A 137 16.44 0.77 11.66
N GLY A 138 16.66 -0.10 10.67
CA GLY A 138 16.50 0.19 9.24
C GLY A 138 17.58 1.09 8.63
N SER A 139 17.45 1.37 7.33
CA SER A 139 18.44 2.10 6.50
C SER A 139 18.68 3.53 6.98
N LEU A 140 17.64 4.22 7.50
CA LEU A 140 17.79 5.62 7.96
C LEU A 140 18.81 5.84 9.07
N THR A 141 19.15 4.79 9.81
CA THR A 141 20.15 4.86 10.89
C THR A 141 21.51 5.30 10.38
N GLU A 142 21.85 4.92 9.15
CA GLU A 142 23.11 5.23 8.49
C GLU A 142 23.28 6.73 8.18
N TRP A 143 22.20 7.50 8.20
CA TRP A 143 22.21 8.94 7.86
C TRP A 143 21.68 9.84 8.99
N ARG A 144 21.24 9.28 10.13
CA ARG A 144 20.68 10.01 11.28
C ARG A 144 21.74 10.54 12.25
N THR A 145 22.80 9.77 12.51
CA THR A 145 23.78 10.09 13.55
C THR A 145 24.89 10.99 13.01
N ALA A 146 25.19 12.09 13.70
CA ALA A 146 26.55 12.61 13.70
C ALA A 146 27.37 11.55 14.44
N TRP A 147 28.18 10.78 13.72
CA TRP A 147 28.77 9.52 14.19
C TRP A 147 29.86 9.74 15.25
N ASN A 148 29.49 10.28 16.42
CA ASN A 148 30.43 10.55 17.50
C ASN A 148 30.44 9.48 18.60
N ASP A 149 29.45 8.57 18.69
CA ASP A 149 29.29 7.76 19.90
C ASP A 149 29.19 6.23 19.75
N GLU A 150 29.41 5.62 18.57
CA GLU A 150 29.99 4.26 18.45
C GLU A 150 30.02 3.74 16.99
N PRO A 151 31.17 3.28 16.48
CA PRO A 151 31.30 2.68 15.17
C PRO A 151 30.84 1.21 15.19
N ASN A 152 29.74 0.89 14.49
CA ASN A 152 29.44 -0.51 14.18
C ASN A 152 30.31 -0.95 13.01
N PHE A 153 31.47 -1.53 13.35
CA PHE A 153 32.44 -2.12 12.44
C PHE A 153 31.87 -3.36 11.73
N PHE A 154 31.64 -3.26 10.43
CA PHE A 154 31.69 -4.44 9.56
C PHE A 154 32.55 -4.12 8.32
N PHE A 155 33.86 -4.37 8.44
CA PHE A 155 34.84 -4.51 7.35
C PHE A 155 35.35 -3.26 6.59
N GLY A 156 35.83 -2.23 7.28
CA GLY A 156 36.67 -1.20 6.63
C GLY A 156 36.61 0.15 7.32
N ILE A 157 37.58 1.02 7.02
CA ILE A 157 37.61 2.40 7.51
C ILE A 157 36.42 3.13 6.88
N GLN A 158 35.43 3.45 7.71
CA GLN A 158 34.16 4.04 7.32
C GLN A 158 34.29 5.56 7.40
N ALA A 159 33.99 6.28 6.31
CA ALA A 159 33.92 7.74 6.35
C ALA A 159 32.63 8.15 7.08
N ALA A 160 32.75 9.02 8.07
CA ALA A 160 31.59 9.70 8.62
C ALA A 160 30.92 10.52 7.51
N VAL A 161 29.68 10.21 7.16
CA VAL A 161 28.89 11.04 6.24
C VAL A 161 28.29 12.19 7.04
N PRO A 162 28.62 13.46 6.70
CA PRO A 162 28.04 14.60 7.39
C PRO A 162 26.52 14.59 7.29
N LYS A 163 25.84 15.02 8.35
CA LYS A 163 24.40 15.28 8.31
C LYS A 163 24.11 16.24 7.14
N GLY A 164 23.13 15.91 6.30
CA GLY A 164 22.81 16.71 5.12
C GLY A 164 23.57 16.33 3.83
N ALA A 165 24.59 15.47 3.91
CA ALA A 165 25.37 15.10 2.74
C ALA A 165 24.58 14.26 1.72
N VAL A 166 23.68 13.40 2.20
CA VAL A 166 22.80 12.57 1.35
C VAL A 166 21.39 13.15 1.28
N PHE A 167 20.75 13.33 2.43
CA PHE A 167 19.41 13.90 2.53
C PHE A 167 19.50 15.29 3.16
N THR A 168 19.05 16.32 2.45
CA THR A 168 18.91 17.68 3.00
C THR A 168 17.82 17.72 4.07
N LYS A 169 16.79 16.88 3.92
CA LYS A 169 15.77 16.60 4.92
C LYS A 169 15.52 15.09 4.96
N LEU A 170 15.84 14.45 6.09
CA LEU A 170 15.70 13.00 6.24
C LEU A 170 14.24 12.57 6.07
N PRO A 171 13.96 11.47 5.33
CA PRO A 171 12.63 10.86 5.27
C PRO A 171 12.08 10.52 6.65
N GLN A 172 10.76 10.53 6.78
CA GLN A 172 10.07 10.09 7.98
C GLN A 172 9.80 8.59 7.91
N ARG A 173 9.89 7.88 9.05
CA ARG A 173 9.47 6.48 9.15
C ARG A 173 8.23 6.38 10.03
N TRP A 174 7.20 5.74 9.53
CA TRP A 174 6.04 5.36 10.34
C TRP A 174 6.33 4.07 11.13
N ARG A 175 5.61 3.85 12.23
CA ARG A 175 5.80 2.66 13.09
C ARG A 175 5.57 1.31 12.39
N ASN A 176 4.96 1.29 11.21
CA ASN A 176 4.82 0.09 10.37
C ASN A 176 6.02 -0.16 9.43
N GLY A 177 7.10 0.64 9.55
CA GLY A 177 8.35 0.43 8.79
C GLY A 177 8.37 1.05 7.40
N ILE A 178 7.35 1.84 7.05
CA ILE A 178 7.26 2.53 5.77
C ILE A 178 7.89 3.91 5.89
N LEU A 179 8.81 4.19 4.98
CA LEU A 179 9.42 5.49 4.79
C LEU A 179 8.56 6.36 3.87
N CYS A 180 8.43 7.61 4.25
CA CYS A 180 7.75 8.63 3.49
C CYS A 180 8.68 9.83 3.31
N PRO A 181 8.61 10.52 2.16
CA PRO A 181 9.15 11.86 2.01
C PRO A 181 8.85 12.72 3.23
N SER A 182 9.79 13.58 3.59
CA SER A 182 9.65 14.44 4.76
C SER A 182 8.82 15.70 4.48
N SER A 183 8.20 15.80 3.32
CA SER A 183 7.23 16.84 2.96
C SER A 183 5.91 16.68 3.74
N GLU A 184 4.90 17.46 3.36
CA GLU A 184 3.59 17.59 4.02
C GLU A 184 2.92 16.25 4.38
N ASP A 185 1.93 16.28 5.29
CA ASP A 185 1.29 15.07 5.78
C ASP A 185 0.62 14.33 4.60
N ILE A 186 1.22 13.23 4.13
CA ILE A 186 0.71 12.38 3.03
C ILE A 186 -0.77 12.02 3.20
N LYS A 187 -1.29 12.03 4.44
CA LYS A 187 -2.71 11.81 4.73
C LYS A 187 -3.64 12.81 4.05
N ASP A 188 -3.17 14.02 3.79
CA ASP A 188 -3.92 15.09 3.13
C ASP A 188 -3.99 14.89 1.60
N GLU A 189 -3.11 14.06 1.04
CA GLU A 189 -3.06 13.74 -0.39
C GLU A 189 -3.87 12.48 -0.77
N ILE A 190 -4.48 11.81 0.21
CA ILE A 190 -5.24 10.57 -0.03
C ILE A 190 -6.57 10.88 -0.72
N GLN A 191 -6.61 10.65 -2.03
CA GLN A 191 -7.85 10.73 -2.82
C GLN A 191 -8.70 9.46 -2.71
N ASP A 192 -8.05 8.30 -2.58
CA ASP A 192 -8.70 6.99 -2.52
C ASP A 192 -8.05 6.12 -1.43
N TYR A 193 -8.80 5.89 -0.35
CA TYR A 193 -8.35 5.10 0.78
C TYR A 193 -8.22 3.62 0.48
N GLN A 194 -8.94 3.07 -0.51
CA GLN A 194 -8.78 1.66 -0.89
C GLN A 194 -7.43 1.45 -1.57
N HIS A 195 -7.08 2.33 -2.51
CA HIS A 195 -5.79 2.29 -3.19
C HIS A 195 -4.63 2.56 -2.22
N PHE A 196 -4.80 3.51 -1.30
CA PHE A 196 -3.81 3.78 -0.25
C PHE A 196 -3.64 2.59 0.70
N TYR A 197 -4.74 2.03 1.21
CA TYR A 197 -4.72 0.85 2.09
C TYR A 197 -3.97 -0.30 1.44
N ARG A 198 -4.27 -0.60 0.17
CA ARG A 198 -3.62 -1.67 -0.59
C ARG A 198 -2.11 -1.49 -0.65
N ALA A 199 -1.63 -0.26 -0.91
CA ALA A 199 -0.20 0.03 -0.97
C ALA A 199 0.46 -0.13 0.41
N VAL A 200 -0.13 0.46 1.46
CA VAL A 200 0.37 0.38 2.83
C VAL A 200 0.39 -1.07 3.34
N HIS A 201 -0.68 -1.83 3.11
CA HIS A 201 -0.78 -3.24 3.49
C HIS A 201 0.31 -4.08 2.82
N ALA A 202 0.48 -3.92 1.51
CA ALA A 202 1.50 -4.67 0.78
C ALA A 202 2.92 -4.36 1.27
N LEU A 203 3.27 -3.09 1.44
CA LEU A 203 4.59 -2.70 1.95
C LEU A 203 4.79 -3.13 3.41
N SER A 204 3.78 -3.03 4.27
CA SER A 204 3.86 -3.50 5.66
C SER A 204 4.12 -5.00 5.75
N ASN A 205 3.54 -5.79 4.84
CA ASN A 205 3.80 -7.24 4.74
C ASN A 205 5.22 -7.54 4.26
N ILE A 206 5.74 -6.78 3.29
CA ILE A 206 7.14 -6.87 2.85
C ILE A 206 8.09 -6.51 3.99
N HIS A 207 7.87 -5.38 4.66
CA HIS A 207 8.69 -4.95 5.80
C HIS A 207 8.70 -5.99 6.93
N SER A 208 7.52 -6.48 7.32
CA SER A 208 7.40 -7.52 8.35
C SER A 208 8.12 -8.81 7.95
N SER A 209 8.08 -9.18 6.67
CA SER A 209 8.80 -10.35 6.15
C SER A 209 10.31 -10.15 6.14
N ILE A 210 10.80 -8.96 5.77
CA ILE A 210 12.23 -8.60 5.85
C ILE A 210 12.75 -8.78 7.27
N GLN A 211 12.03 -8.25 8.27
CA GLN A 211 12.40 -8.37 9.68
C GLN A 211 12.37 -9.83 10.15
N ARG A 212 11.26 -10.54 9.89
CA ARG A 212 11.05 -11.92 10.33
C ARG A 212 12.05 -12.89 9.71
N LEU A 213 12.41 -12.71 8.44
CA LEU A 213 13.37 -13.54 7.71
C LEU A 213 14.82 -13.05 7.85
N ASN A 214 15.04 -11.93 8.58
CA ASN A 214 16.35 -11.31 8.77
C ASN A 214 17.09 -11.03 7.43
N LEU A 215 16.35 -10.45 6.49
CA LEU A 215 16.86 -10.11 5.16
C LEU A 215 17.65 -8.81 5.21
N PHE A 216 18.73 -8.74 4.44
CA PHE A 216 19.58 -7.56 4.33
C PHE A 216 20.03 -7.36 2.88
N TYR A 217 20.34 -6.12 2.53
CA TYR A 217 20.90 -5.79 1.23
C TYR A 217 22.40 -6.08 1.24
N SER A 218 22.92 -6.83 0.26
CA SER A 218 24.34 -7.26 0.24
C SER A 218 25.22 -6.60 -0.81
N GLY A 219 24.72 -5.58 -1.53
CA GLY A 219 25.50 -4.84 -2.52
C GLY A 219 26.07 -5.74 -3.63
N SER A 220 25.26 -6.00 -4.66
CA SER A 220 25.74 -6.65 -5.89
C SER A 220 26.06 -5.61 -6.95
N THR A 221 27.10 -5.86 -7.75
CA THR A 221 27.45 -5.06 -8.94
C THR A 221 26.31 -4.96 -9.95
N GLU A 222 25.32 -5.85 -9.87
CA GLU A 222 24.13 -5.85 -10.73
C GLU A 222 23.03 -4.89 -10.24
N PHE A 223 23.03 -4.54 -8.95
CA PHE A 223 22.03 -3.67 -8.31
C PHE A 223 22.61 -2.37 -7.75
N GLY A 224 23.83 -2.02 -8.13
CA GLY A 224 24.51 -0.80 -7.70
C GLY A 224 25.94 -0.71 -8.22
N TRP A 225 26.69 0.23 -7.64
CA TRP A 225 28.14 0.36 -7.87
C TRP A 225 28.91 -0.73 -7.09
N LYS A 226 30.24 -0.81 -7.28
CA LYS A 226 31.15 -1.85 -6.73
C LYS A 226 31.32 -1.84 -5.19
N ASN A 227 30.32 -1.38 -4.47
CA ASN A 227 30.29 -1.28 -3.02
C ASN A 227 30.03 -2.67 -2.42
N ARG A 228 30.67 -2.95 -1.29
CA ARG A 228 30.64 -4.24 -0.61
C ARG A 228 30.25 -3.98 0.83
N GLY A 229 29.05 -4.38 1.19
CA GLY A 229 28.49 -4.05 2.49
C GLY A 229 27.19 -4.79 2.76
N ARG A 230 26.76 -4.72 4.01
CA ARG A 230 25.42 -5.15 4.42
C ARG A 230 24.66 -3.93 4.93
N SER A 231 23.44 -3.76 4.47
CA SER A 231 22.55 -2.71 4.98
C SER A 231 21.16 -3.25 5.24
N ALA A 232 20.46 -2.54 6.12
CA ALA A 232 19.06 -2.78 6.36
C ALA A 232 18.22 -2.33 5.15
N ILE A 233 17.05 -2.95 5.02
CA ILE A 233 16.10 -2.66 3.94
C ILE A 233 14.87 -2.02 4.58
N ASP A 234 14.52 -0.83 4.10
CA ASP A 234 13.25 -0.20 4.40
C ASP A 234 12.29 -0.34 3.21
N THR A 235 11.01 -0.19 3.49
CA THR A 235 10.01 0.06 2.45
C THR A 235 9.74 1.54 2.35
N CYS A 236 9.32 2.04 1.20
CA CYS A 236 8.96 3.45 1.02
C CYS A 236 7.69 3.62 0.19
N LEU A 237 6.97 4.71 0.45
CA LEU A 237 5.70 5.06 -0.19
C LEU A 237 5.60 6.58 -0.35
N PHE A 238 5.10 7.03 -1.49
CA PHE A 238 4.79 8.43 -1.73
C PHE A 238 3.67 8.60 -2.78
N PRO A 239 2.91 9.69 -2.70
CA PRO A 239 1.89 10.02 -3.68
C PRO A 239 2.51 10.25 -5.06
N TRP A 240 1.83 9.79 -6.11
CA TRP A 240 2.31 9.91 -7.47
C TRP A 240 1.17 9.96 -8.49
N HIS A 241 1.07 11.09 -9.19
CA HIS A 241 -0.05 11.39 -10.07
C HIS A 241 0.30 11.39 -11.57
N HIS A 242 1.54 11.02 -11.91
CA HIS A 242 1.98 10.93 -13.31
C HIS A 242 1.77 9.53 -13.89
N ASP A 243 1.59 9.46 -15.20
CA ASP A 243 1.31 8.20 -15.92
C ASP A 243 2.50 7.21 -15.93
N GLY A 244 3.73 7.71 -15.74
CA GLY A 244 4.96 6.92 -15.70
C GLY A 244 5.63 6.93 -14.33
N LEU A 245 6.56 6.01 -14.09
CA LEU A 245 7.40 6.02 -12.88
C LEU A 245 8.27 7.27 -12.82
N PRO A 246 8.65 7.74 -11.62
CA PRO A 246 9.45 8.95 -11.45
C PRO A 246 10.77 8.88 -12.22
N THR A 247 11.19 10.04 -12.72
CA THR A 247 12.56 10.28 -13.17
C THR A 247 13.52 10.31 -11.98
N ALA A 248 14.82 10.33 -12.27
CA ALA A 248 15.83 10.50 -11.23
C ALA A 248 15.65 11.84 -10.49
N GLU A 249 15.44 12.92 -11.25
CA GLU A 249 15.31 14.28 -10.73
C GLU A 249 14.10 14.42 -9.81
N GLU A 250 12.93 13.92 -10.23
CA GLU A 250 11.71 13.94 -9.42
C GLU A 250 11.88 13.14 -8.13
N LEU A 251 12.57 12.00 -8.18
CA LEU A 251 12.84 11.20 -6.99
C LEU A 251 13.77 11.93 -6.02
N LEU A 252 14.83 12.57 -6.55
CA LEU A 252 15.78 13.36 -5.77
C LEU A 252 15.07 14.51 -5.04
N GLU A 253 14.16 15.20 -5.74
CA GLU A 253 13.36 16.27 -5.15
C GLU A 253 12.40 15.73 -4.09
N THR A 254 11.66 14.68 -4.43
CA THR A 254 10.68 14.03 -3.54
C THR A 254 11.30 13.60 -2.21
N PHE A 255 12.46 12.94 -2.25
CA PHE A 255 13.16 12.49 -1.03
C PHE A 255 14.13 13.52 -0.46
N HIS A 256 14.14 14.75 -0.97
CA HIS A 256 15.04 15.82 -0.53
C HIS A 256 16.53 15.41 -0.55
N ILE A 257 16.92 14.63 -1.55
CA ILE A 257 18.31 14.21 -1.77
C ILE A 257 19.15 15.45 -2.12
N ASN A 258 20.37 15.50 -1.61
CA ASN A 258 21.28 16.63 -1.79
C ASN A 258 21.50 16.90 -3.29
N PRO A 259 21.16 18.10 -3.80
CA PRO A 259 21.30 18.44 -5.22
C PRO A 259 22.73 18.29 -5.76
N LEU A 260 23.75 18.38 -4.89
CA LEU A 260 25.15 18.15 -5.27
C LEU A 260 25.43 16.73 -5.75
N LEU A 261 24.53 15.77 -5.45
CA LEU A 261 24.65 14.37 -5.86
C LEU A 261 24.00 14.09 -7.22
N ARG A 262 23.41 15.09 -7.90
CA ARG A 262 22.71 14.91 -9.18
C ARG A 262 23.54 14.15 -10.23
N ASP A 263 24.80 14.54 -10.40
CA ASP A 263 25.71 13.91 -11.36
C ASP A 263 26.24 12.53 -10.90
N SER A 264 25.87 12.13 -9.69
CA SER A 264 26.25 10.86 -9.08
C SER A 264 25.07 9.88 -9.00
N VAL A 265 23.98 10.16 -9.71
CA VAL A 265 22.82 9.26 -9.80
C VAL A 265 22.96 8.30 -10.97
N LYS A 266 22.76 7.01 -10.70
CA LYS A 266 22.54 5.99 -11.73
C LYS A 266 21.05 5.63 -11.74
N TYR A 267 20.41 5.86 -12.87
CA TYR A 267 18.99 5.56 -13.10
C TYR A 267 18.85 4.45 -14.14
N GLU A 268 18.09 3.41 -13.80
CA GLU A 268 17.76 2.33 -14.71
C GLU A 268 16.26 2.07 -14.68
N LYS A 269 15.63 2.16 -15.86
CA LYS A 269 14.26 1.71 -16.05
C LYS A 269 14.29 0.28 -16.57
N LYS A 270 13.76 -0.65 -15.78
CA LYS A 270 13.78 -2.09 -16.08
C LYS A 270 12.40 -2.56 -16.49
N LYS A 271 12.38 -3.42 -17.52
CA LYS A 271 11.19 -4.11 -18.01
C LYS A 271 11.42 -5.60 -17.89
N GLY A 272 10.39 -6.36 -17.55
CA GLY A 272 10.55 -7.78 -17.24
C GLY A 272 10.53 -8.05 -15.74
N ASP A 273 10.74 -9.31 -15.39
CA ASP A 273 10.94 -9.71 -14.01
C ASP A 273 12.26 -9.17 -13.41
N PHE A 274 12.45 -9.38 -12.11
CA PHE A 274 13.73 -9.18 -11.45
C PHE A 274 14.73 -10.28 -11.83
N GLY A 275 14.77 -10.78 -13.07
CA GLY A 275 15.75 -11.81 -13.48
C GLY A 275 15.69 -13.11 -12.66
N GLY A 276 14.55 -13.37 -12.02
CA GLY A 276 14.33 -14.51 -11.12
C GLY A 276 15.00 -14.41 -9.75
N TYR A 277 14.99 -15.53 -9.02
CA TYR A 277 15.46 -15.60 -7.63
C TYR A 277 16.91 -15.19 -7.44
N ASN A 278 17.77 -15.38 -8.44
CA ASN A 278 19.19 -15.02 -8.36
C ASN A 278 19.35 -13.51 -8.12
N GLN A 279 18.66 -12.68 -8.90
CA GLN A 279 18.72 -11.22 -8.75
C GLN A 279 18.06 -10.75 -7.45
N LEU A 280 16.90 -11.29 -7.09
CA LEU A 280 16.25 -10.95 -5.82
C LEU A 280 17.11 -11.33 -4.61
N SER A 281 17.86 -12.43 -4.66
CA SER A 281 18.77 -12.83 -3.59
C SER A 281 19.94 -11.86 -3.37
N HIS A 282 20.30 -11.07 -4.38
CA HIS A 282 21.28 -10.00 -4.27
C HIS A 282 20.72 -8.73 -3.60
N ILE A 283 19.42 -8.49 -3.72
CA ILE A 283 18.75 -7.37 -3.04
C ILE A 283 18.34 -7.79 -1.62
N PHE A 284 17.80 -8.99 -1.46
CA PHE A 284 17.20 -9.49 -0.25
C PHE A 284 17.97 -10.72 0.23
N SER A 285 19.24 -10.50 0.58
CA SER A 285 20.10 -11.58 1.02
C SER A 285 19.68 -12.10 2.38
N SER A 286 19.69 -13.42 2.52
CA SER A 286 19.43 -14.12 3.78
C SER A 286 20.66 -14.91 4.21
N ARG A 287 20.82 -15.10 5.53
CA ARG A 287 21.80 -16.07 6.06
C ARG A 287 21.31 -17.51 5.95
N SER A 288 20.01 -17.71 5.76
CA SER A 288 19.38 -19.02 5.64
C SER A 288 18.38 -19.03 4.48
N TYR A 289 18.60 -19.89 3.50
CA TYR A 289 17.64 -20.10 2.41
C TYR A 289 16.59 -21.10 2.87
N SER A 290 15.34 -20.64 2.96
CA SER A 290 14.18 -21.45 3.31
C SER A 290 13.08 -21.33 2.25
N GLY A 291 12.09 -22.22 2.28
CA GLY A 291 10.90 -22.10 1.43
C GLY A 291 10.17 -20.76 1.64
N GLU A 292 10.21 -20.20 2.85
CA GLU A 292 9.62 -18.90 3.14
C GLU A 292 10.35 -17.73 2.45
N VAL A 293 11.67 -17.82 2.28
CA VAL A 293 12.44 -16.83 1.50
C VAL A 293 12.03 -16.87 0.03
N MET A 294 11.77 -18.06 -0.52
CA MET A 294 11.28 -18.18 -1.91
C MET A 294 9.87 -17.58 -2.07
N MET A 295 8.97 -17.87 -1.11
CA MET A 295 7.63 -17.24 -1.08
C MET A 295 7.69 -15.72 -0.92
N PHE A 296 8.68 -15.21 -0.17
CA PHE A 296 8.95 -13.78 -0.08
C PHE A 296 9.39 -13.20 -1.42
N TYR A 297 10.33 -13.84 -2.13
CA TYR A 297 10.77 -13.39 -3.45
C TYR A 297 9.62 -13.33 -4.46
N ASP A 298 8.74 -14.34 -4.47
CA ASP A 298 7.54 -14.33 -5.30
C ASP A 298 6.60 -13.16 -4.96
N SER A 299 6.47 -12.84 -3.67
CA SER A 299 5.63 -11.74 -3.19
C SER A 299 6.21 -10.38 -3.60
N VAL A 300 7.52 -10.20 -3.47
CA VAL A 300 8.22 -8.99 -3.91
C VAL A 300 8.11 -8.83 -5.42
N GLN A 301 8.32 -9.89 -6.19
CA GLN A 301 8.20 -9.85 -7.65
C GLN A 301 6.80 -9.38 -8.08
N ARG A 302 5.74 -9.92 -7.47
CA ARG A 302 4.36 -9.50 -7.77
C ARG A 302 4.09 -8.06 -7.38
N LEU A 303 4.67 -7.59 -6.27
CA LEU A 303 4.44 -6.23 -5.76
C LEU A 303 5.25 -5.16 -6.49
N LEU A 304 6.53 -5.42 -6.74
CA LEU A 304 7.48 -4.45 -7.32
C LEU A 304 7.62 -4.60 -8.83
N CYS A 305 6.85 -5.49 -9.47
CA CYS A 305 6.78 -5.56 -10.93
C CYS A 305 5.36 -5.87 -11.46
N PRO A 306 4.30 -5.20 -10.96
CA PRO A 306 2.92 -5.56 -11.31
C PRO A 306 2.55 -5.25 -12.77
N ARG A 307 3.29 -4.33 -13.40
CA ARG A 307 3.14 -3.94 -14.81
C ARG A 307 4.32 -4.39 -15.67
N ASN A 308 5.10 -5.35 -15.19
CA ASN A 308 6.34 -5.77 -15.84
C ASN A 308 7.35 -4.62 -16.01
N GLU A 309 7.31 -3.64 -15.10
CA GLU A 309 8.11 -2.41 -15.14
C GLU A 309 8.40 -1.91 -13.71
N TYR A 310 9.66 -1.54 -13.47
CA TYR A 310 10.13 -0.89 -12.25
C TYR A 310 11.33 0.02 -12.57
N ILE A 311 11.65 0.91 -11.65
CA ILE A 311 12.86 1.73 -11.73
C ILE A 311 13.81 1.36 -10.60
N GLN A 312 15.09 1.53 -10.88
CA GLN A 312 16.16 1.44 -9.91
C GLN A 312 16.95 2.75 -9.94
N VAL A 313 17.08 3.40 -8.79
CA VAL A 313 17.83 4.65 -8.65
C VAL A 313 18.87 4.47 -7.57
N CYS A 314 20.15 4.64 -7.92
CA CYS A 314 21.26 4.55 -6.99
C CYS A 314 21.95 5.90 -6.92
N VAL A 315 22.04 6.49 -5.73
CA VAL A 315 22.72 7.77 -5.51
C VAL A 315 24.09 7.51 -4.91
N ASN A 316 25.13 7.76 -5.70
CA ASN A 316 26.50 7.56 -5.26
C ASN A 316 26.99 8.78 -4.50
N VAL A 317 27.34 8.59 -3.23
CA VAL A 317 27.98 9.63 -2.43
C VAL A 317 29.48 9.55 -2.70
N ARG A 318 29.97 10.31 -3.69
CA ARG A 318 31.40 10.34 -4.01
C ARG A 318 32.20 10.89 -2.83
N ASP A 319 32.96 10.04 -2.18
CA ASP A 319 34.08 10.48 -1.35
C ASP A 319 35.36 10.51 -2.21
N PRO A 320 36.02 11.68 -2.39
CA PRO A 320 37.32 11.79 -3.07
C PRO A 320 38.45 10.97 -2.40
N THR A 321 38.23 10.37 -1.23
CA THR A 321 39.22 9.59 -0.48
C THR A 321 39.13 8.06 -0.66
N HIS A 322 38.28 7.55 -1.56
CA HIS A 322 37.99 6.12 -1.75
C HIS A 322 37.31 5.40 -0.56
N MET A 323 36.77 6.14 0.41
CA MET A 323 36.03 5.56 1.52
C MET A 323 34.60 5.14 1.10
N GLN A 324 34.12 4.04 1.68
CA GLN A 324 32.77 3.50 1.45
C GLN A 324 31.73 4.40 2.11
N CYS A 325 30.89 5.08 1.33
CA CYS A 325 29.81 5.92 1.84
C CYS A 325 28.42 5.29 1.58
N PRO A 326 27.52 5.32 2.59
CA PRO A 326 26.16 4.80 2.53
C PRO A 326 25.39 5.52 1.43
N SER A 327 25.16 4.80 0.33
CA SER A 327 24.52 5.30 -0.89
C SER A 327 23.08 4.81 -0.96
N PRO A 328 22.05 5.67 -1.00
CA PRO A 328 20.69 5.17 -1.04
C PRO A 328 20.40 4.50 -2.39
N VAL A 329 19.78 3.32 -2.35
CA VAL A 329 19.24 2.63 -3.53
C VAL A 329 17.75 2.49 -3.39
N PHE A 330 17.03 2.96 -4.40
CA PHE A 330 15.60 2.83 -4.54
C PHE A 330 15.26 1.80 -5.59
N ILE A 331 14.32 0.93 -5.29
CA ILE A 331 13.66 0.04 -6.25
C ILE A 331 12.17 0.30 -6.13
N LEU A 332 11.59 0.92 -7.16
CA LEU A 332 10.26 1.51 -7.10
C LEU A 332 9.38 1.03 -8.24
N ALA A 333 8.10 0.84 -7.91
CA ALA A 333 7.05 0.48 -8.84
C ALA A 333 5.73 1.18 -8.48
N PHE A 334 4.78 1.13 -9.41
CA PHE A 334 3.39 1.49 -9.12
C PHE A 334 2.78 0.42 -8.22
N LEU A 335 2.36 0.79 -7.01
CA LEU A 335 1.75 -0.16 -6.07
C LEU A 335 0.23 -0.18 -6.20
N SER A 336 -0.34 1.00 -6.44
CA SER A 336 -1.76 1.23 -6.71
C SER A 336 -1.93 2.57 -7.45
N PRO A 337 -3.10 2.83 -8.07
CA PRO A 337 -3.39 4.15 -8.64
C PRO A 337 -3.12 5.28 -7.65
N GLY A 338 -2.32 6.26 -8.06
CA GLY A 338 -1.93 7.40 -7.21
C GLY A 338 -0.73 7.15 -6.29
N TRP A 339 -0.13 5.96 -6.29
CA TRP A 339 0.90 5.58 -5.33
C TRP A 339 2.07 4.86 -5.97
N VAL A 340 3.27 5.41 -5.73
CA VAL A 340 4.55 4.76 -6.05
C VAL A 340 5.25 4.40 -4.74
N GLY A 341 5.90 3.25 -4.75
CA GLY A 341 6.68 2.81 -3.61
C GLY A 341 7.49 1.55 -3.91
N GLY A 342 8.16 1.05 -2.90
CA GLY A 342 8.94 -0.15 -3.00
C GLY A 342 9.93 -0.26 -1.87
N VAL A 343 11.20 -0.52 -2.18
CA VAL A 343 12.26 -0.66 -1.18
C VAL A 343 13.33 0.41 -1.31
N MET A 344 13.85 0.82 -0.16
CA MET A 344 15.00 1.70 -0.02
C MET A 344 16.06 1.00 0.82
N THR A 345 17.31 1.05 0.39
CA THR A 345 18.45 0.47 1.13
C THR A 345 19.53 1.52 1.30
N GLY A 346 20.41 1.32 2.27
CA GLY A 346 21.71 1.99 2.30
C GLY A 346 22.77 1.09 1.67
N LEU A 347 23.82 1.64 1.07
CA LEU A 347 24.89 0.85 0.47
C LEU A 347 26.25 1.29 0.97
N TRP A 348 26.97 0.39 1.65
CA TRP A 348 28.39 0.56 1.99
C TRP A 348 29.30 -0.08 0.95
#